data_AF-A0A1T3P1B3-F1
#
_entry.id   AF-A0A1T3P1B3-F1
#
_cell.length_a   1.000
_cell.length_b   1.000
_cell.length_c   1.000
_cell.angle_alpha   90.00
_cell.angle_beta   90.00
_cell.angle_gamma   90.00
#
_symmetry.space_group_name_H-M   'P 1'
#
loop_
_entity.id
_entity.type
_entity.pdbx_description
1 polymer ?
#
loop_
_entity_poly.entity_id
_entity_poly.type
_entity_poly.pdbx_seq_one_letter_code
_entity_poly.pdbx_strand_id
1 'polypeptide(L)'
;MTHPEERPLDPVDSLDPFASEDVDAPREPGGGARTPVSPTVPGPADGAWAGEAWPDEEFGPAESAATVIVTHDGTGRHHFGAGSPPAAPHRPRQAREGPIWAEESDLVRRTFVPPKGYLRAQGMMSRQLILLTGEARSGKRTLALHLMQDQHVESVIALDPDEDLTTRRIQRGRGYVVDSVGADALAGYTRGDLELLRRRLVERGSVLVATAVVGAPMLGVWAPWHVPCARPDPVQVLHSHLTDRLGPGWQRRHLDLVDEDIAELVRADGGRPARAARIAAELAGFADGGFPRTQVLNALRDREHAAVAGWLRAHPACADWALMIAAAVFEGHDYGIVAERAAALRAMLAEHLPASAGASADGWPPQPRSARLDLIDATAVAADATRDGARYRLDVVRFNRPRWAASVREHVWDVYPDLRDPLVEWLAATPRRPADVHRVAARAAGAFMAGGGGIGRWARSTGGPRPVVRGAPWRSRR
;
A
#
# COMPACT_ATOMS: atom_id res chain seq x y z
N MET A 1 -42.20 41.24 23.34
CA MET A 1 -41.65 40.08 22.62
C MET A 1 -41.09 39.14 23.65
N THR A 2 -41.90 38.16 24.03
CA THR A 2 -41.67 37.18 25.09
C THR A 2 -40.99 35.94 24.51
N HIS A 3 -39.87 35.53 25.10
CA HIS A 3 -39.20 34.26 24.82
C HIS A 3 -40.01 33.11 25.44
N PRO A 4 -40.20 31.97 24.75
CA PRO A 4 -40.80 30.79 25.36
C PRO A 4 -39.72 29.95 26.06
N GLU A 5 -40.03 29.52 27.28
CA GLU A 5 -39.27 28.58 28.09
C GLU A 5 -39.40 27.15 27.52
N GLU A 6 -38.27 26.50 27.27
CA GLU A 6 -38.19 25.07 26.96
C GLU A 6 -38.29 24.25 28.26
N ARG A 7 -39.25 23.31 28.30
CA ARG A 7 -39.38 22.30 29.35
C ARG A 7 -38.44 21.11 29.06
N PRO A 8 -37.79 20.51 30.08
CA PRO A 8 -37.05 19.26 29.91
C PRO A 8 -38.00 18.06 29.79
N LEU A 9 -37.65 17.12 28.92
CA LEU A 9 -38.34 15.85 28.70
C LEU A 9 -37.92 14.83 29.78
N ASP A 10 -38.91 14.17 30.37
CA ASP A 10 -38.74 13.02 31.28
C ASP A 10 -38.22 11.77 30.54
N PRO A 11 -37.47 10.89 31.24
CA PRO A 11 -36.96 9.66 30.66
C PRO A 11 -38.05 8.58 30.53
N VAL A 12 -38.05 7.90 29.39
CA VAL A 12 -38.98 6.82 29.06
C VAL A 12 -38.52 5.51 29.70
N ASP A 13 -39.42 4.91 30.48
CA ASP A 13 -39.30 3.59 31.09
C ASP A 13 -39.02 2.49 30.05
N SER A 14 -38.02 1.65 30.37
CA SER A 14 -37.68 0.43 29.62
C SER A 14 -38.49 -0.74 30.17
N LEU A 15 -39.42 -1.25 29.35
CA LEU A 15 -40.17 -2.47 29.63
C LEU A 15 -39.40 -3.69 29.09
N ASP A 16 -39.00 -4.58 30.00
CA ASP A 16 -38.71 -6.00 29.72
C ASP A 16 -39.96 -6.71 29.22
N PRO A 17 -39.82 -7.64 28.25
CA PRO A 17 -40.33 -8.98 28.55
C PRO A 17 -39.55 -10.09 27.81
N PHE A 18 -39.05 -11.11 28.53
CA PHE A 18 -39.10 -12.49 28.01
C PHE A 18 -39.32 -13.48 29.14
N ALA A 19 -40.54 -13.99 29.17
CA ALA A 19 -40.98 -15.10 29.98
C ALA A 19 -40.43 -16.42 29.40
N SER A 20 -40.02 -17.28 30.32
CA SER A 20 -39.71 -18.69 30.16
C SER A 20 -40.97 -19.50 29.85
N GLU A 21 -40.95 -20.28 28.77
CA GLU A 21 -41.86 -21.42 28.58
C GLU A 21 -41.06 -22.70 28.33
N ASP A 22 -41.23 -23.62 29.28
CA ASP A 22 -40.97 -25.05 29.17
C ASP A 22 -41.76 -25.65 28.00
N VAL A 23 -41.10 -26.43 27.14
CA VAL A 23 -41.79 -27.39 26.27
C VAL A 23 -41.08 -28.72 26.25
N ASP A 24 -41.88 -29.71 26.62
CA ASP A 24 -41.73 -31.16 26.66
C ASP A 24 -40.88 -31.83 25.57
N ALA A 25 -40.13 -32.83 26.04
CA ALA A 25 -39.56 -33.91 25.24
C ALA A 25 -40.64 -34.89 24.77
N PRO A 26 -40.43 -35.52 23.59
CA PRO A 26 -40.87 -36.91 23.45
C PRO A 26 -39.78 -37.83 22.86
N ARG A 27 -39.54 -38.89 23.64
CA ARG A 27 -39.38 -40.32 23.30
C ARG A 27 -38.87 -40.72 21.90
N GLU A 28 -37.80 -41.51 21.96
CA GLU A 28 -37.37 -42.46 20.92
C GLU A 28 -38.49 -43.41 20.47
N PRO A 29 -38.39 -43.91 19.22
CA PRO A 29 -38.17 -45.35 19.12
C PRO A 29 -37.18 -45.77 18.02
N GLY A 30 -36.35 -46.77 18.35
CA GLY A 30 -36.36 -48.05 17.65
C GLY A 30 -35.69 -48.14 16.27
N GLY A 31 -34.45 -48.64 16.29
CA GLY A 31 -34.03 -49.86 15.59
C GLY A 31 -34.47 -50.08 14.13
N GLY A 32 -33.50 -50.00 13.21
CA GLY A 32 -33.69 -50.48 11.85
C GLY A 32 -32.39 -50.45 11.04
N ALA A 33 -31.50 -51.41 11.28
CA ALA A 33 -30.33 -51.64 10.44
C ALA A 33 -30.76 -51.99 9.00
N ARG A 34 -30.34 -51.16 8.04
CA ARG A 34 -30.34 -51.50 6.62
C ARG A 34 -28.98 -51.16 6.02
N THR A 35 -28.23 -52.20 5.70
CA THR A 35 -27.08 -52.19 4.79
C THR A 35 -27.51 -51.73 3.39
N PRO A 36 -26.85 -50.73 2.79
CA PRO A 36 -26.90 -50.53 1.36
C PRO A 36 -25.75 -51.26 0.67
N VAL A 37 -26.16 -51.98 -0.37
CA VAL A 37 -25.42 -52.73 -1.37
C VAL A 37 -24.38 -51.85 -2.08
N SER A 38 -23.16 -52.36 -2.22
CA SER A 38 -22.09 -51.76 -3.03
C SER A 38 -22.48 -51.71 -4.51
N PRO A 39 -22.38 -50.56 -5.20
CA PRO A 39 -22.40 -50.52 -6.65
C PRO A 39 -21.01 -50.83 -7.21
N THR A 40 -20.97 -51.83 -8.09
CA THR A 40 -19.85 -52.23 -8.95
C THR A 40 -19.34 -51.04 -9.76
N VAL A 41 -18.04 -50.72 -9.60
CA VAL A 41 -17.31 -49.73 -10.40
C VAL A 41 -16.68 -50.44 -11.61
N PRO A 42 -16.93 -50.02 -12.86
CA PRO A 42 -16.12 -50.42 -14.01
C PRO A 42 -14.80 -49.63 -14.03
N GLY A 43 -13.69 -50.32 -14.34
CA GLY A 43 -12.33 -49.81 -14.26
C GLY A 43 -11.98 -48.65 -15.22
N PRO A 44 -10.82 -48.01 -15.00
CA PRO A 44 -10.39 -46.84 -15.76
C PRO A 44 -9.87 -47.23 -17.15
N ALA A 45 -10.27 -46.46 -18.16
CA ALA A 45 -9.61 -46.44 -19.46
C ALA A 45 -8.38 -45.53 -19.37
N ASP A 46 -7.21 -46.12 -19.63
CA ASP A 46 -5.94 -45.42 -19.78
C ASP A 46 -6.01 -44.44 -20.97
N GLY A 47 -5.81 -43.17 -20.67
CA GLY A 47 -5.71 -42.09 -21.65
C GLY A 47 -4.60 -41.14 -21.25
N ALA A 48 -3.37 -41.51 -21.58
CA ALA A 48 -2.18 -40.67 -21.44
C ALA A 48 -2.30 -39.42 -22.33
N TRP A 49 -2.40 -38.25 -21.72
CA TRP A 49 -2.22 -36.98 -22.41
C TRP A 49 -0.77 -36.53 -22.26
N ALA A 50 -0.04 -36.54 -23.37
CA ALA A 50 1.32 -36.03 -23.47
C ALA A 50 1.33 -34.51 -23.23
N GLY A 51 2.22 -34.05 -22.35
CA GLY A 51 2.46 -32.63 -22.08
C GLY A 51 3.20 -31.97 -23.22
N GLU A 52 2.61 -30.93 -23.80
CA GLU A 52 3.26 -30.00 -24.72
C GLU A 52 4.10 -28.99 -23.91
N ALA A 53 5.41 -29.00 -24.13
CA ALA A 53 6.37 -28.08 -23.55
C ALA A 53 6.38 -26.75 -24.34
N TRP A 54 6.31 -25.62 -23.62
CA TRP A 54 6.42 -24.28 -24.19
C TRP A 54 7.88 -23.82 -24.26
N PRO A 55 8.30 -23.09 -25.31
CA PRO A 55 9.66 -22.56 -25.43
C PRO A 55 9.86 -21.27 -24.61
N ASP A 56 11.06 -21.13 -24.05
CA ASP A 56 11.54 -19.95 -23.32
C ASP A 56 11.86 -18.80 -24.29
N GLU A 57 11.21 -17.64 -24.14
CA GLU A 57 11.61 -16.38 -24.77
C GLU A 57 11.94 -15.29 -23.74
N GLU A 58 13.01 -14.56 -24.03
CA GLU A 58 13.74 -13.65 -23.16
C GLU A 58 13.26 -12.20 -23.39
N PHE A 59 12.75 -11.50 -22.36
CA PHE A 59 12.32 -10.08 -22.50
C PHE A 59 12.75 -9.16 -21.34
N GLY A 60 13.09 -7.92 -21.72
CA GLY A 60 13.66 -6.82 -20.92
C GLY A 60 12.70 -6.14 -19.91
N PRO A 61 13.12 -5.03 -19.26
CA PRO A 61 12.59 -4.64 -17.96
C PRO A 61 11.43 -3.63 -18.04
N ALA A 62 10.36 -3.90 -17.29
CA ALA A 62 9.43 -2.92 -16.73
C ALA A 62 9.00 -3.38 -15.34
N GLU A 63 9.05 -2.48 -14.35
CA GLU A 63 8.83 -2.79 -12.93
C GLU A 63 7.32 -2.81 -12.57
N SER A 64 6.84 -3.93 -12.01
CA SER A 64 5.59 -3.98 -11.22
C SER A 64 5.53 -5.19 -10.28
N ALA A 65 4.86 -4.94 -9.14
CA ALA A 65 4.60 -5.75 -7.94
C ALA A 65 4.94 -7.26 -8.00
N ALA A 66 6.04 -7.64 -7.35
CA ALA A 66 6.35 -9.04 -7.03
C ALA A 66 5.66 -9.48 -5.73
N THR A 67 5.01 -10.64 -5.74
CA THR A 67 4.75 -11.43 -4.53
C THR A 67 6.09 -11.96 -4.02
N VAL A 68 6.60 -11.42 -2.92
CA VAL A 68 7.88 -11.84 -2.33
C VAL A 68 7.64 -13.05 -1.42
N ILE A 69 7.87 -14.25 -1.94
CA ILE A 69 7.97 -15.47 -1.12
C ILE A 69 9.43 -15.59 -0.64
N VAL A 70 9.70 -15.19 0.60
CA VAL A 70 11.03 -15.33 1.22
C VAL A 70 11.19 -16.78 1.69
N THR A 71 12.09 -17.54 1.07
CA THR A 71 12.59 -18.82 1.58
C THR A 71 13.92 -18.58 2.27
N HIS A 72 14.01 -18.90 3.57
CA HIS A 72 15.25 -18.83 4.32
C HIS A 72 16.04 -20.14 4.11
N ASP A 73 17.22 -20.06 3.52
CA ASP A 73 18.23 -21.10 3.59
C ASP A 73 19.00 -20.94 4.91
N GLY A 74 18.77 -21.87 5.84
CA GLY A 74 19.24 -21.83 7.23
C GLY A 74 20.75 -21.99 7.42
N THR A 75 21.58 -21.20 6.76
CA THR A 75 23.03 -21.17 7.02
C THR A 75 23.42 -19.86 7.69
N GLY A 76 23.21 -19.84 9.02
CA GLY A 76 23.53 -18.71 9.90
C GLY A 76 25.02 -18.41 10.03
N ARG A 77 25.60 -17.76 9.03
CA ARG A 77 26.89 -17.06 9.14
C ARG A 77 26.89 -15.80 8.28
N HIS A 78 26.71 -14.64 8.90
CA HIS A 78 26.98 -13.35 8.29
C HIS A 78 28.20 -12.70 8.95
N HIS A 79 29.30 -12.65 8.21
CA HIS A 79 30.40 -11.74 8.48
C HIS A 79 30.01 -10.34 8.00
N PHE A 80 30.02 -9.36 8.89
CA PHE A 80 29.90 -7.94 8.53
C PHE A 80 31.24 -7.47 7.93
N GLY A 81 31.43 -7.70 6.63
CA GLY A 81 32.52 -7.15 5.84
C GLY A 81 31.96 -6.50 4.59
N ALA A 82 32.44 -5.30 4.25
CA ALA A 82 32.09 -4.57 3.03
C ALA A 82 32.60 -5.33 1.78
N GLY A 83 31.88 -6.36 1.38
CA GLY A 83 32.03 -7.07 0.11
C GLY A 83 30.80 -6.80 -0.76
N SER A 84 31.02 -6.70 -2.08
CA SER A 84 29.94 -6.58 -3.06
C SER A 84 28.81 -7.57 -2.77
N PRO A 85 27.53 -7.15 -2.85
CA PRO A 85 26.41 -8.01 -2.53
C PRO A 85 26.49 -9.28 -3.40
N PRO A 86 26.33 -10.48 -2.83
CA PRO A 86 26.21 -11.68 -3.63
C PRO A 86 25.04 -11.48 -4.59
N ALA A 87 25.28 -11.78 -5.88
CA ALA A 87 24.23 -11.73 -6.89
C ALA A 87 23.05 -12.56 -6.39
N ALA A 88 21.92 -11.88 -6.12
CA ALA A 88 20.72 -12.54 -5.64
C ALA A 88 20.35 -13.66 -6.62
N PRO A 89 19.95 -14.86 -6.15
CA PRO A 89 19.52 -15.92 -7.04
C PRO A 89 18.40 -15.38 -7.93
N HIS A 90 18.67 -15.29 -9.24
CA HIS A 90 17.70 -14.88 -10.23
C HIS A 90 16.56 -15.91 -10.25
N ARG A 91 15.49 -15.64 -9.49
CA ARG A 91 14.23 -16.34 -9.72
C ARG A 91 13.67 -15.85 -11.05
N PRO A 92 13.24 -16.76 -11.94
CA PRO A 92 12.57 -16.36 -13.18
C PRO A 92 11.36 -15.49 -12.81
N ARG A 93 11.23 -14.36 -13.49
CA ARG A 93 10.05 -13.50 -13.40
C ARG A 93 8.82 -14.38 -13.62
N GLN A 94 7.77 -14.23 -12.80
CA GLN A 94 6.48 -14.87 -13.07
C GLN A 94 6.15 -14.60 -14.54
N ALA A 95 6.04 -15.66 -15.35
CA ALA A 95 5.35 -15.56 -16.63
C ALA A 95 4.00 -14.92 -16.30
N ARG A 96 3.68 -13.80 -16.97
CA ARG A 96 2.43 -13.04 -16.71
C ARG A 96 1.20 -13.94 -16.85
N GLU A 97 1.34 -15.02 -17.61
CA GLU A 97 0.37 -16.07 -17.81
C GLU A 97 0.94 -17.41 -17.37
N GLY A 98 0.13 -18.23 -16.70
CA GLY A 98 0.53 -19.59 -16.34
C GLY A 98 -0.20 -20.18 -15.13
N PRO A 99 0.07 -21.47 -14.83
CA PRO A 99 -0.44 -22.10 -13.63
C PRO A 99 0.10 -21.39 -12.39
N ILE A 100 -0.79 -21.12 -11.43
CA ILE A 100 -0.40 -20.56 -10.13
C ILE A 100 0.23 -21.67 -9.30
N TRP A 101 1.38 -21.38 -8.71
CA TRP A 101 2.20 -22.37 -8.04
C TRP A 101 1.49 -22.88 -6.78
N ALA A 102 1.72 -24.15 -6.45
CA ALA A 102 1.11 -24.79 -5.28
C ALA A 102 1.53 -24.09 -3.99
N GLU A 103 2.78 -23.59 -3.92
CA GLU A 103 3.31 -22.89 -2.75
C GLU A 103 2.62 -21.54 -2.51
N GLU A 104 2.30 -20.80 -3.57
CA GLU A 104 1.54 -19.54 -3.46
C GLU A 104 0.13 -19.81 -2.95
N SER A 105 -0.53 -20.82 -3.52
CA SER A 105 -1.86 -21.27 -3.08
C SER A 105 -1.83 -21.69 -1.60
N ASP A 106 -0.87 -22.52 -1.20
CA ASP A 106 -0.74 -23.01 0.15
C ASP A 106 -0.46 -21.91 1.16
N LEU A 107 0.37 -20.93 0.80
CA LEU A 107 0.62 -19.76 1.62
C LEU A 107 -0.67 -18.96 1.83
N VAL A 108 -1.40 -18.66 0.75
CA VAL A 108 -2.68 -17.95 0.83
C VAL A 108 -3.64 -18.66 1.78
N ARG A 109 -3.78 -19.99 1.66
CA ARG A 109 -4.65 -20.79 2.52
C ARG A 109 -4.32 -20.64 4.02
N ARG A 110 -3.03 -20.61 4.37
CA ARG A 110 -2.58 -20.54 5.77
C ARG A 110 -2.61 -19.14 6.35
N THR A 111 -2.44 -18.12 5.51
CA THR A 111 -2.28 -16.73 5.98
C THR A 111 -3.45 -15.81 5.66
N PHE A 112 -4.50 -16.32 5.00
CA PHE A 112 -5.64 -15.50 4.59
C PHE A 112 -6.36 -14.85 5.77
N VAL A 113 -6.66 -13.57 5.61
CA VAL A 113 -7.51 -12.81 6.53
C VAL A 113 -8.69 -12.28 5.72
N PRO A 114 -9.94 -12.67 6.06
CA PRO A 114 -11.10 -12.32 5.26
C PRO A 114 -11.37 -10.80 5.29
N PRO A 115 -11.35 -10.11 4.14
CA PRO A 115 -11.72 -8.70 4.09
C PRO A 115 -13.24 -8.49 4.18
N LYS A 116 -13.67 -7.25 4.44
CA LYS A 116 -15.09 -6.88 4.24
C LYS A 116 -15.48 -7.14 2.79
N GLY A 117 -16.60 -7.85 2.59
CA GLY A 117 -17.07 -8.30 1.27
C GLY A 117 -16.72 -9.76 0.94
N TYR A 118 -15.90 -10.44 1.76
CA TYR A 118 -15.52 -11.84 1.56
C TYR A 118 -16.72 -12.78 1.35
N LEU A 119 -17.66 -12.82 2.30
CA LEU A 119 -18.83 -13.72 2.24
C LEU A 119 -19.71 -13.46 1.01
N ARG A 120 -19.81 -12.19 0.58
CA ARG A 120 -20.53 -11.83 -0.65
C ARG A 120 -19.79 -12.37 -1.89
N ALA A 121 -18.47 -12.20 -1.95
CA ALA A 121 -17.67 -12.76 -3.03
C ALA A 121 -17.78 -14.29 -3.09
N GLN A 122 -17.72 -14.95 -1.93
CA GLN A 122 -17.89 -16.39 -1.81
C GLN A 122 -19.25 -16.86 -2.34
N GLY A 123 -20.35 -16.21 -1.93
CA GLY A 123 -21.69 -16.52 -2.46
C GLY A 123 -21.83 -16.28 -3.97
N MET A 124 -21.08 -15.32 -4.52
CA MET A 124 -21.06 -15.02 -5.94
C MET A 124 -20.23 -16.00 -6.78
N MET A 125 -19.42 -16.88 -6.18
CA MET A 125 -18.67 -17.91 -6.91
C MET A 125 -19.58 -18.84 -7.72
N SER A 126 -20.82 -19.05 -7.24
CA SER A 126 -21.87 -19.80 -7.97
C SER A 126 -22.21 -19.22 -9.35
N ARG A 127 -21.88 -17.94 -9.61
CA ARG A 127 -22.11 -17.26 -10.90
C ARG A 127 -20.98 -17.47 -11.89
N GLN A 128 -19.88 -18.10 -11.48
CA GLN A 128 -18.68 -18.43 -12.27
C GLN A 128 -17.92 -17.24 -12.89
N LEU A 129 -18.44 -16.02 -12.79
CA LEU A 129 -17.79 -14.78 -13.21
C LEU A 129 -17.91 -13.75 -12.09
N ILE A 130 -16.80 -13.19 -11.64
CA ILE A 130 -16.78 -12.18 -10.58
C ILE A 130 -15.77 -11.07 -10.93
N LEU A 131 -16.15 -9.83 -10.65
CA LEU A 131 -15.27 -8.67 -10.63
C LEU A 131 -15.10 -8.17 -9.20
N LEU A 132 -13.90 -8.32 -8.65
CA LEU A 132 -13.51 -7.78 -7.35
C LEU A 132 -12.94 -6.38 -7.53
N THR A 133 -13.54 -5.36 -6.91
CA THR A 133 -12.99 -4.00 -6.92
C THR A 133 -12.59 -3.57 -5.54
N GLY A 134 -11.54 -2.77 -5.45
CA GLY A 134 -11.04 -2.24 -4.18
C GLY A 134 -9.84 -1.35 -4.43
N GLU A 135 -9.35 -0.69 -3.39
CA GLU A 135 -8.15 0.14 -3.51
C GLU A 135 -6.97 -0.63 -4.14
N ALA A 136 -6.03 0.10 -4.75
CA ALA A 136 -4.81 -0.51 -5.24
C ALA A 136 -4.11 -1.26 -4.09
N ARG A 137 -3.56 -2.44 -4.41
CA ARG A 137 -2.81 -3.31 -3.48
C ARG A 137 -3.60 -3.71 -2.22
N SER A 138 -4.93 -3.84 -2.31
CA SER A 138 -5.77 -4.22 -1.17
C SER A 138 -5.83 -5.72 -0.84
N GLY A 139 -5.09 -6.56 -1.56
CA GLY A 139 -5.13 -8.02 -1.40
C GLY A 139 -6.22 -8.72 -2.23
N LYS A 140 -6.76 -8.06 -3.27
CA LYS A 140 -7.80 -8.64 -4.14
C LYS A 140 -7.37 -9.94 -4.82
N ARG A 141 -6.11 -10.02 -5.28
CA ARG A 141 -5.54 -11.25 -5.84
C ARG A 141 -5.54 -12.37 -4.80
N THR A 142 -5.05 -12.10 -3.59
CA THR A 142 -5.09 -13.07 -2.47
C THR A 142 -6.51 -13.55 -2.18
N LEU A 143 -7.50 -12.64 -2.19
CA LEU A 143 -8.91 -12.98 -2.07
C LEU A 143 -9.39 -13.87 -3.24
N ALA A 144 -9.06 -13.53 -4.48
CA ALA A 144 -9.40 -14.34 -5.65
C ALA A 144 -8.84 -15.78 -5.53
N LEU A 145 -7.57 -15.91 -5.13
CA LEU A 145 -6.93 -17.21 -4.93
C LEU A 145 -7.59 -18.03 -3.84
N HIS A 146 -7.88 -17.41 -2.69
CA HIS A 146 -8.60 -18.09 -1.61
C HIS A 146 -9.99 -18.57 -2.05
N LEU A 147 -10.73 -17.73 -2.80
CA LEU A 147 -12.04 -18.11 -3.33
C LEU A 147 -11.96 -19.30 -4.30
N MET A 148 -10.91 -19.39 -5.12
CA MET A 148 -10.70 -20.54 -6.01
C MET A 148 -10.47 -21.84 -5.24
N GLN A 149 -9.76 -21.77 -4.11
CA GLN A 149 -9.51 -22.94 -3.26
C GLN A 149 -10.80 -23.50 -2.65
N ASP A 150 -11.71 -22.61 -2.23
CA ASP A 150 -13.03 -22.98 -1.70
C ASP A 150 -13.94 -23.65 -2.75
N GLN A 151 -13.73 -23.39 -4.04
CA GLN A 151 -14.53 -23.98 -5.13
C GLN A 151 -13.98 -25.31 -5.62
N HIS A 152 -12.90 -25.83 -5.02
CA HIS A 152 -12.27 -27.10 -5.42
C HIS A 152 -11.92 -27.16 -6.93
N VAL A 153 -11.49 -26.04 -7.52
CA VAL A 153 -11.02 -26.03 -8.91
C VAL A 153 -9.74 -26.86 -9.04
N GLU A 154 -9.57 -27.58 -10.16
CA GLU A 154 -8.45 -28.51 -10.34
C GLU A 154 -7.09 -27.80 -10.42
N SER A 155 -7.05 -26.63 -11.06
CA SER A 155 -5.92 -25.71 -10.98
C SER A 155 -6.37 -24.28 -11.27
N VAL A 156 -5.55 -23.33 -10.83
CA VAL A 156 -5.75 -21.90 -11.08
C VAL A 156 -4.73 -21.41 -12.10
N ILE A 157 -5.20 -20.66 -13.10
CA ILE A 157 -4.39 -20.08 -14.17
C ILE A 157 -4.46 -18.56 -14.04
N ALA A 158 -3.30 -17.92 -13.92
CA ALA A 158 -3.18 -16.47 -14.04
C ALA A 158 -3.24 -16.08 -15.53
N LEU A 159 -4.02 -15.06 -15.84
CA LEU A 159 -4.14 -14.48 -17.18
C LEU A 159 -3.56 -13.07 -17.19
N ASP A 160 -3.07 -12.62 -18.35
CA ASP A 160 -2.59 -11.26 -18.55
C ASP A 160 -3.79 -10.28 -18.49
N PRO A 161 -3.69 -9.15 -17.75
CA PRO A 161 -4.74 -8.15 -17.69
C PRO A 161 -5.13 -7.53 -19.04
N ASP A 162 -4.25 -7.58 -20.04
CA ASP A 162 -4.49 -7.04 -21.38
C ASP A 162 -5.09 -8.08 -22.35
N GLU A 163 -5.28 -9.33 -21.91
CA GLU A 163 -5.85 -10.40 -22.73
C GLU A 163 -7.37 -10.20 -22.95
N ASP A 164 -7.83 -10.40 -24.19
CA ASP A 164 -9.26 -10.41 -24.51
C ASP A 164 -9.91 -11.74 -24.06
N LEU A 165 -10.63 -11.67 -22.94
CA LEU A 165 -11.34 -12.79 -22.32
C LEU A 165 -12.45 -13.36 -23.22
N THR A 166 -12.94 -12.60 -24.20
CA THR A 166 -13.93 -13.12 -25.15
C THR A 166 -13.32 -14.14 -26.12
N THR A 167 -12.02 -14.04 -26.42
CA THR A 167 -11.34 -14.96 -27.34
C THR A 167 -10.63 -16.11 -26.63
N ARG A 168 -10.39 -15.99 -25.31
CA ARG A 168 -9.74 -17.02 -24.49
C ARG A 168 -10.44 -18.38 -24.59
N ARG A 169 -9.63 -19.43 -24.80
CA ARG A 169 -10.09 -20.83 -24.70
C ARG A 169 -10.23 -21.26 -23.24
N ILE A 170 -11.47 -21.44 -22.79
CA ILE A 170 -11.78 -21.95 -21.44
C ILE A 170 -11.62 -23.48 -21.39
N GLN A 171 -10.73 -23.94 -20.54
CA GLN A 171 -10.49 -25.35 -20.22
C GLN A 171 -11.48 -25.81 -19.14
N ARG A 172 -11.85 -27.09 -19.14
CA ARG A 172 -12.83 -27.63 -18.18
C ARG A 172 -12.24 -27.70 -16.76
N GLY A 173 -13.05 -27.37 -15.75
CA GLY A 173 -12.68 -27.52 -14.33
C GLY A 173 -11.60 -26.57 -13.80
N ARG A 174 -11.22 -25.54 -14.58
CA ARG A 174 -10.13 -24.61 -14.20
C ARG A 174 -10.65 -23.32 -13.59
N GLY A 175 -9.87 -22.77 -12.67
CA GLY A 175 -10.03 -21.40 -12.16
C GLY A 175 -9.13 -20.43 -12.93
N TYR A 176 -9.63 -19.23 -13.20
CA TYR A 176 -8.90 -18.18 -13.91
C TYR A 176 -8.87 -16.92 -13.06
N VAL A 177 -7.69 -16.32 -12.91
CA VAL A 177 -7.51 -15.07 -12.16
C VAL A 177 -6.86 -14.02 -13.06
N VAL A 178 -7.48 -12.85 -13.15
CA VAL A 178 -6.92 -11.67 -13.83
C VAL A 178 -6.66 -10.61 -12.77
N ASP A 179 -5.39 -10.28 -12.55
CA ASP A 179 -5.01 -9.30 -11.53
C ASP A 179 -4.93 -7.89 -12.13
N SER A 180 -5.56 -6.92 -11.46
CA SER A 180 -5.43 -5.49 -11.72
C SER A 180 -5.79 -5.05 -13.15
N VAL A 181 -6.92 -5.54 -13.67
CA VAL A 181 -7.48 -5.15 -14.97
C VAL A 181 -7.73 -3.64 -15.02
N GLY A 182 -7.24 -3.00 -16.08
CA GLY A 182 -7.41 -1.57 -16.33
C GLY A 182 -8.87 -1.21 -16.60
N ALA A 183 -9.25 0.04 -16.28
CA ALA A 183 -10.61 0.54 -16.53
C ALA A 183 -10.97 0.48 -18.02
N ASP A 184 -10.03 0.80 -18.91
CA ASP A 184 -10.21 0.79 -20.36
C ASP A 184 -10.39 -0.65 -20.92
N ALA A 185 -9.73 -1.65 -20.33
CA ALA A 185 -9.94 -3.04 -20.71
C ALA A 185 -11.34 -3.52 -20.28
N LEU A 186 -11.77 -3.21 -19.06
CA LEU A 186 -13.13 -3.50 -18.59
C LEU A 186 -14.20 -2.76 -19.42
N ALA A 187 -13.82 -1.62 -20.01
CA ALA A 187 -14.67 -0.78 -20.84
C ALA A 187 -15.12 -1.45 -22.13
N GLY A 188 -14.23 -2.25 -22.71
CA GLY A 188 -14.43 -2.86 -24.02
C GLY A 188 -15.51 -3.93 -24.02
N TYR A 189 -15.88 -4.47 -22.86
CA TYR A 189 -16.87 -5.54 -22.74
C TYR A 189 -18.29 -5.00 -22.75
N THR A 190 -19.12 -5.53 -23.66
CA THR A 190 -20.56 -5.34 -23.61
C THR A 190 -21.20 -6.35 -22.66
N ARG A 191 -22.47 -6.12 -22.27
CA ARG A 191 -23.24 -7.10 -21.49
C ARG A 191 -23.37 -8.45 -22.20
N GLY A 192 -23.47 -8.44 -23.53
CA GLY A 192 -23.53 -9.65 -24.35
C GLY A 192 -22.25 -10.47 -24.23
N ASP A 193 -21.10 -9.81 -24.27
CA ASP A 193 -19.78 -10.46 -24.15
C ASP A 193 -19.61 -11.12 -22.79
N LEU A 194 -20.01 -10.44 -21.71
CA LEU A 194 -19.93 -11.00 -20.36
C LEU A 194 -20.89 -12.17 -20.14
N GLU A 195 -22.10 -12.12 -20.70
CA GLU A 195 -23.03 -13.26 -20.64
C GLU A 195 -22.54 -14.45 -21.48
N LEU A 196 -21.95 -14.21 -22.65
CA LEU A 196 -21.33 -15.26 -23.45
C LEU A 196 -20.15 -15.89 -22.72
N LEU A 197 -19.26 -15.07 -22.14
CA LEU A 197 -18.14 -15.53 -21.32
C LEU A 197 -18.64 -16.36 -20.13
N ARG A 198 -19.66 -15.88 -19.41
CA ARG A 198 -20.29 -16.62 -18.30
C ARG A 198 -20.82 -17.97 -18.77
N ARG A 199 -21.59 -18.03 -19.86
CA ARG A 199 -22.11 -19.31 -20.40
C ARG A 199 -21.00 -20.31 -20.69
N ARG A 200 -19.91 -19.87 -21.32
CA ARG A 200 -18.74 -20.73 -21.59
C ARG A 200 -18.09 -21.24 -20.30
N LEU A 201 -18.02 -20.40 -19.26
CA LEU A 201 -17.53 -20.81 -17.94
C LEU A 201 -18.47 -21.85 -17.28
N VAL A 202 -19.80 -21.65 -17.37
CA VAL A 202 -20.81 -22.63 -16.90
C VAL A 202 -20.61 -23.98 -17.57
N GLU A 203 -20.60 -23.99 -18.91
CA GLU A 203 -20.51 -25.20 -19.74
C GLU A 203 -19.24 -26.02 -19.46
N ARG A 204 -18.16 -25.32 -19.08
CA ARG A 204 -16.87 -25.92 -18.75
C ARG A 204 -16.69 -26.16 -17.25
N GLY A 205 -17.67 -25.84 -16.41
CA GLY A 205 -17.54 -25.93 -14.95
C GLY A 205 -16.31 -25.19 -14.44
N SER A 206 -16.06 -24.00 -14.98
CA SER A 206 -14.86 -23.19 -14.70
C SER A 206 -15.27 -21.86 -14.09
N VAL A 207 -14.34 -21.18 -13.42
CA VAL A 207 -14.62 -19.90 -12.75
C VAL A 207 -13.58 -18.86 -13.13
N LEU A 208 -14.01 -17.62 -13.34
CA LEU A 208 -13.15 -16.47 -13.60
C LEU A 208 -13.36 -15.41 -12.51
N VAL A 209 -12.27 -14.97 -11.91
CA VAL A 209 -12.25 -13.82 -11.00
C VAL A 209 -11.29 -12.77 -11.55
N ALA A 210 -11.85 -11.63 -11.97
CA ALA A 210 -11.09 -10.45 -12.36
C ALA A 210 -10.99 -9.48 -11.18
N THR A 211 -9.89 -8.75 -11.06
CA THR A 211 -9.71 -7.73 -10.03
C THR A 211 -9.39 -6.36 -10.64
N ALA A 212 -9.91 -5.28 -10.04
CA ALA A 212 -9.71 -3.92 -10.55
C ALA A 212 -9.64 -2.86 -9.43
N VAL A 213 -9.13 -1.66 -9.76
CA VAL A 213 -9.13 -0.51 -8.85
C VAL A 213 -10.48 0.22 -8.90
N VAL A 214 -10.93 0.77 -7.78
CA VAL A 214 -12.19 1.56 -7.68
C VAL A 214 -12.09 2.84 -8.51
N GLY A 215 -13.16 3.22 -9.21
CA GLY A 215 -13.29 4.56 -9.82
C GLY A 215 -13.78 4.61 -11.26
N ALA A 216 -14.00 3.46 -11.92
CA ALA A 216 -14.48 3.45 -13.29
C ALA A 216 -15.99 3.74 -13.36
N PRO A 217 -16.46 4.70 -14.19
CA PRO A 217 -17.89 4.88 -14.51
C PRO A 217 -18.54 3.65 -15.19
N MET A 218 -17.75 2.60 -15.43
CA MET A 218 -18.05 1.43 -16.25
C MET A 218 -18.53 0.22 -15.44
N LEU A 219 -18.67 0.37 -14.12
CA LEU A 219 -19.25 -0.66 -13.26
C LEU A 219 -20.72 -0.98 -13.62
N GLY A 220 -21.40 -0.17 -14.43
CA GLY A 220 -22.78 -0.43 -14.84
C GLY A 220 -22.97 -1.78 -15.57
N VAL A 221 -22.09 -2.10 -16.54
CA VAL A 221 -22.17 -3.37 -17.28
C VAL A 221 -21.76 -4.56 -16.40
N TRP A 222 -20.78 -4.35 -15.52
CA TRP A 222 -20.26 -5.36 -14.60
C TRP A 222 -21.07 -5.51 -13.31
N ALA A 223 -22.08 -4.66 -13.07
CA ALA A 223 -22.84 -4.59 -11.82
C ALA A 223 -23.39 -5.96 -11.34
N PRO A 224 -23.88 -6.86 -12.21
CA PRO A 224 -24.33 -8.19 -11.78
C PRO A 224 -23.23 -9.10 -11.22
N TRP A 225 -21.97 -8.85 -11.57
CA TRP A 225 -20.80 -9.65 -11.18
C TRP A 225 -19.87 -8.92 -10.22
N HIS A 226 -20.24 -7.69 -9.83
CA HIS A 226 -19.41 -6.79 -9.05
C HIS A 226 -19.50 -7.06 -7.54
N VAL A 227 -18.32 -7.14 -6.91
CA VAL A 227 -18.15 -7.15 -5.46
C VAL A 227 -17.13 -6.11 -5.04
N PRO A 228 -17.53 -5.07 -4.28
CA PRO A 228 -16.58 -4.20 -3.62
C PRO A 228 -15.95 -4.90 -2.42
N CYS A 229 -14.62 -4.83 -2.33
CA CYS A 229 -13.82 -5.42 -1.27
C CYS A 229 -12.94 -4.36 -0.62
N ALA A 230 -13.01 -4.29 0.72
CA ALA A 230 -12.10 -3.45 1.49
C ALA A 230 -10.76 -4.15 1.71
N ARG A 231 -9.78 -3.43 2.26
CA ARG A 231 -8.57 -4.06 2.81
C ARG A 231 -8.92 -4.89 4.06
N PRO A 232 -8.27 -6.04 4.29
CA PRO A 232 -8.32 -6.69 5.59
C PRO A 232 -7.59 -5.84 6.64
N ASP A 233 -7.84 -6.10 7.93
CA ASP A 233 -7.09 -5.45 8.99
C ASP A 233 -5.59 -5.82 8.90
N PRO A 234 -4.69 -4.85 8.69
CA PRO A 234 -3.27 -5.15 8.50
C PRO A 234 -2.63 -5.77 9.74
N VAL A 235 -3.13 -5.51 10.94
CA VAL A 235 -2.62 -6.13 12.17
C VAL A 235 -3.01 -7.60 12.22
N GLN A 236 -4.24 -7.95 11.80
CA GLN A 236 -4.63 -9.35 11.66
C GLN A 236 -3.80 -10.08 10.59
N VAL A 237 -3.50 -9.42 9.47
CA VAL A 237 -2.61 -9.98 8.43
C VAL A 237 -1.22 -10.25 9.02
N LEU A 238 -0.65 -9.30 9.77
CA LEU A 238 0.61 -9.50 10.48
C LEU A 238 0.56 -10.73 11.41
N HIS A 239 -0.46 -10.83 12.27
CA HIS A 239 -0.60 -11.96 13.19
C HIS A 239 -0.77 -13.30 12.47
N SER A 240 -1.52 -13.32 11.36
CA SER A 240 -1.72 -14.51 10.54
C SER A 240 -0.40 -15.02 9.96
N HIS A 241 0.40 -14.13 9.37
CA HIS A 241 1.73 -14.47 8.84
C HIS A 241 2.74 -14.85 9.93
N LEU A 242 2.68 -14.24 11.12
CA LEU A 242 3.50 -14.66 12.26
C LEU A 242 3.10 -16.06 12.76
N THR A 243 1.81 -16.37 12.76
CA THR A 243 1.30 -17.70 13.14
C THR A 243 1.75 -18.78 12.17
N ASP A 244 1.77 -18.48 10.87
CA ASP A 244 2.30 -19.38 9.84
C ASP A 244 3.80 -19.67 10.03
N ARG A 245 4.59 -18.63 10.35
CA ARG A 245 6.06 -18.74 10.44
C ARG A 245 6.57 -19.27 11.78
N LEU A 246 6.02 -18.76 12.87
CA LEU A 246 6.46 -19.08 14.24
C LEU A 246 5.59 -20.17 14.88
N GLY A 247 4.52 -20.61 14.21
CA GLY A 247 3.56 -21.58 14.72
C GLY A 247 2.54 -20.99 15.70
N PRO A 248 1.51 -21.77 16.07
CA PRO A 248 0.48 -21.34 17.01
C PRO A 248 1.08 -21.05 18.40
N GLY A 249 0.54 -20.02 19.07
CA GLY A 249 0.97 -19.63 20.41
C GLY A 249 2.26 -18.82 20.47
N TRP A 250 2.79 -18.36 19.33
CA TRP A 250 3.97 -17.49 19.28
C TRP A 250 3.83 -16.25 20.18
N GLN A 251 2.62 -15.72 20.36
CA GLN A 251 2.36 -14.57 21.23
C GLN A 251 2.80 -14.83 22.67
N ARG A 252 2.64 -16.06 23.18
CA ARG A 252 3.07 -16.43 24.54
C ARG A 252 4.59 -16.56 24.65
N ARG A 253 5.26 -16.93 23.56
CA ARG A 253 6.73 -17.08 23.50
C ARG A 253 7.43 -15.76 23.24
N HIS A 254 6.77 -14.83 22.54
CA HIS A 254 7.31 -13.55 22.11
C HIS A 254 6.32 -12.42 22.41
N LEU A 255 6.07 -12.19 23.71
CA LEU A 255 5.10 -11.21 24.19
C LEU A 255 5.34 -9.79 23.65
N ASP A 256 6.60 -9.44 23.41
CA ASP A 256 7.03 -8.10 22.97
C ASP A 256 7.23 -7.97 21.46
N LEU A 257 6.84 -8.98 20.66
CA LEU A 257 7.10 -8.97 19.21
C LEU A 257 6.15 -8.04 18.44
N VAL A 258 4.91 -7.90 18.93
CA VAL A 258 3.90 -7.03 18.34
C VAL A 258 3.30 -6.18 19.46
N ASP A 259 3.71 -4.92 19.50
CA ASP A 259 3.17 -3.89 20.36
C ASP A 259 2.54 -2.76 19.53
N GLU A 260 2.16 -1.67 20.17
CA GLU A 260 1.51 -0.55 19.51
C GLU A 260 2.41 0.17 18.49
N ASP A 261 3.74 0.22 18.68
CA ASP A 261 4.65 0.86 17.71
C ASP A 261 4.71 0.03 16.42
N ILE A 262 4.80 -1.30 16.53
CA ILE A 262 4.75 -2.22 15.39
C ILE A 262 3.37 -2.18 14.73
N ALA A 263 2.30 -2.16 15.53
CA ALA A 263 0.95 -2.04 15.01
C ALA A 263 0.75 -0.72 14.26
N GLU A 264 1.25 0.40 14.77
CA GLU A 264 1.26 1.69 14.09
C GLU A 264 2.07 1.64 12.79
N LEU A 265 3.25 0.99 12.81
CA LEU A 265 4.09 0.83 11.62
C LEU A 265 3.42 -0.04 10.53
N VAL A 266 2.60 -1.00 10.93
CA VAL A 266 1.84 -1.89 10.04
C VAL A 266 0.57 -1.20 9.51
N ARG A 267 -0.09 -0.39 10.33
CA ARG A 267 -1.23 0.46 9.93
C ARG A 267 -0.78 1.65 9.07
N ALA A 268 0.47 2.10 9.23
CA ALA A 268 1.09 3.02 8.30
C ALA A 268 1.05 2.46 6.87
N ASP A 269 1.22 3.31 5.87
CA ASP A 269 1.01 2.93 4.47
C ASP A 269 -0.44 2.55 4.13
N GLY A 270 -1.42 3.10 4.88
CA GLY A 270 -2.83 2.79 4.66
C GLY A 270 -3.17 1.32 4.91
N GLY A 271 -2.37 0.60 5.70
CA GLY A 271 -2.63 -0.79 6.06
C GLY A 271 -2.55 -1.77 4.90
N ARG A 272 -1.53 -1.65 4.03
CA ARG A 272 -1.34 -2.58 2.90
C ARG A 272 -1.00 -4.00 3.40
N PRO A 273 -1.77 -5.04 3.00
CA PRO A 273 -1.53 -6.41 3.46
C PRO A 273 -0.13 -6.94 3.14
N ALA A 274 0.42 -6.63 1.96
CA ALA A 274 1.77 -7.05 1.57
C ALA A 274 2.87 -6.47 2.48
N ARG A 275 2.67 -5.24 3.00
CA ARG A 275 3.59 -4.62 3.96
C ARG A 275 3.53 -5.34 5.30
N ALA A 276 2.33 -5.65 5.79
CA ALA A 276 2.14 -6.42 7.02
C ALA A 276 2.80 -7.81 6.91
N ALA A 277 2.60 -8.52 5.80
CA ALA A 277 3.23 -9.83 5.56
C ALA A 277 4.77 -9.76 5.56
N ARG A 278 5.35 -8.70 4.97
CA ARG A 278 6.79 -8.47 4.99
C ARG A 278 7.31 -8.19 6.40
N ILE A 279 6.64 -7.30 7.15
CA ILE A 279 7.02 -7.01 8.55
C ILE A 279 6.94 -8.29 9.40
N ALA A 280 5.91 -9.13 9.21
CA ALA A 280 5.81 -10.43 9.86
C ALA A 280 7.00 -11.35 9.53
N ALA A 281 7.44 -11.39 8.27
CA ALA A 281 8.60 -12.19 7.87
C ALA A 281 9.89 -11.75 8.58
N GLU A 282 10.07 -10.44 8.74
CA GLU A 282 11.24 -9.85 9.42
C GLU A 282 11.20 -10.09 10.93
N LEU A 283 10.04 -9.90 11.55
CA LEU A 283 9.82 -10.21 12.97
C LEU A 283 9.98 -11.70 13.27
N ALA A 284 9.60 -12.58 12.34
CA ALA A 284 9.83 -14.01 12.49
C ALA A 284 11.33 -14.35 12.45
N GLY A 285 12.09 -13.83 11.47
CA GLY A 285 13.54 -14.03 11.42
C GLY A 285 14.26 -13.47 12.66
N PHE A 286 13.72 -12.42 13.26
CA PHE A 286 14.18 -11.88 14.54
C PHE A 286 13.95 -12.83 15.71
N ALA A 287 12.73 -13.39 15.81
CA ALA A 287 12.37 -14.32 16.88
C ALA A 287 13.27 -15.56 16.88
N ASP A 288 13.70 -15.99 15.69
CA ASP A 288 14.66 -17.09 15.51
C ASP A 288 16.11 -16.69 15.85
N GLY A 289 16.49 -15.42 15.63
CA GLY A 289 17.86 -14.92 15.77
C GLY A 289 18.22 -14.31 17.14
N GLY A 290 17.24 -14.05 18.02
CA GLY A 290 17.48 -13.54 19.38
C GLY A 290 18.01 -12.10 19.45
N PHE A 291 17.78 -11.29 18.42
CA PHE A 291 18.19 -9.88 18.45
C PHE A 291 17.36 -9.08 19.48
N PRO A 292 17.77 -7.86 19.87
CA PRO A 292 16.93 -6.95 20.65
C PRO A 292 15.95 -6.15 19.76
N ARG A 293 14.74 -5.86 20.26
CA ARG A 293 13.66 -5.13 19.56
C ARG A 293 14.12 -3.85 18.86
N THR A 294 14.97 -3.06 19.53
CA THR A 294 15.48 -1.79 19.00
C THR A 294 16.26 -1.99 17.69
N GLN A 295 16.95 -3.13 17.52
CA GLN A 295 17.63 -3.44 16.27
C GLN A 295 16.66 -3.74 15.12
N VAL A 296 15.47 -4.30 15.39
CA VAL A 296 14.46 -4.54 14.34
C VAL A 296 13.85 -3.23 13.88
N LEU A 297 13.45 -2.38 14.82
CA LEU A 297 12.92 -1.06 14.49
C LEU A 297 13.96 -0.23 13.73
N ASN A 298 15.23 -0.30 14.14
CA ASN A 298 16.32 0.32 13.42
C ASN A 298 16.51 -0.31 12.03
N ALA A 299 16.49 -1.63 11.88
CA ALA A 299 16.62 -2.28 10.57
C ALA A 299 15.46 -1.93 9.62
N LEU A 300 14.23 -1.83 10.14
CA LEU A 300 13.06 -1.37 9.38
C LEU A 300 13.24 0.08 8.93
N ARG A 301 13.70 0.95 9.83
CA ARG A 301 14.01 2.35 9.54
C ARG A 301 15.17 2.50 8.55
N ASP A 302 16.25 1.74 8.73
CA ASP A 302 17.42 1.70 7.86
C ASP A 302 17.05 1.27 6.45
N ARG A 303 16.09 0.34 6.30
CA ARG A 303 15.54 -0.03 4.99
C ARG A 303 14.75 1.10 4.35
N GLU A 304 13.94 1.83 5.11
CA GLU A 304 13.27 3.02 4.58
C GLU A 304 14.30 4.08 4.14
N HIS A 305 15.35 4.32 4.93
CA HIS A 305 16.47 5.18 4.53
C HIS A 305 17.19 4.65 3.28
N ALA A 306 17.45 3.35 3.18
CA ALA A 306 18.08 2.73 2.01
C ALA A 306 17.20 2.84 0.76
N ALA A 307 15.88 2.71 0.91
CA ALA A 307 14.93 2.90 -0.16
C ALA A 307 14.89 4.36 -0.64
N VAL A 308 14.91 5.33 0.29
CA VAL A 308 15.01 6.75 -0.05
C VAL A 308 16.35 7.03 -0.74
N ALA A 309 17.46 6.49 -0.23
CA ALA A 309 18.78 6.63 -0.84
C ALA A 309 18.83 6.06 -2.26
N GLY A 310 18.22 4.89 -2.49
CA GLY A 310 18.09 4.30 -3.82
C GLY A 310 17.27 5.18 -4.76
N TRP A 311 16.15 5.71 -4.27
CA TRP A 311 15.28 6.59 -5.02
C TRP A 311 15.94 7.92 -5.39
N LEU A 312 16.65 8.57 -4.46
CA LEU A 312 17.42 9.79 -4.74
C LEU A 312 18.59 9.54 -5.71
N ARG A 313 19.28 8.39 -5.61
CA ARG A 313 20.35 8.01 -6.55
C ARG A 313 19.84 7.72 -7.95
N ALA A 314 18.63 7.17 -8.08
CA ALA A 314 18.00 6.95 -9.38
C ALA A 314 17.62 8.27 -10.08
N HIS A 315 17.56 9.38 -9.35
CA HIS A 315 17.19 10.71 -9.86
C HIS A 315 18.28 11.74 -9.51
N PRO A 316 19.47 11.66 -10.12
CA PRO A 316 20.62 12.46 -9.70
C PRO A 316 20.53 13.95 -10.08
N ALA A 317 19.47 14.37 -10.78
CA ALA A 317 19.32 15.77 -11.13
C ALA A 317 18.94 16.61 -9.90
N CYS A 318 19.63 17.75 -9.71
CA CYS A 318 19.33 18.69 -8.62
C CYS A 318 17.87 19.15 -8.62
N ALA A 319 17.27 19.27 -9.81
CA ALA A 319 15.85 19.57 -9.96
C ALA A 319 14.99 18.50 -9.29
N ASP A 320 15.18 17.23 -9.64
CA ASP A 320 14.42 16.11 -9.09
C ASP A 320 14.53 16.05 -7.57
N TRP A 321 15.74 16.20 -7.01
CA TRP A 321 15.95 16.29 -5.57
C TRP A 321 15.15 17.43 -4.94
N ALA A 322 15.18 18.61 -5.54
CA ALA A 322 14.46 19.77 -5.02
C ALA A 322 12.94 19.53 -5.02
N LEU A 323 12.38 18.87 -6.05
CA LEU A 323 10.96 18.50 -6.08
C LEU A 323 10.63 17.39 -5.09
N MET A 324 11.46 16.37 -4.96
CA MET A 324 11.27 15.30 -3.99
C MET A 324 11.25 15.84 -2.55
N ILE A 325 12.21 16.70 -2.21
CA ILE A 325 12.30 17.34 -0.89
C ILE A 325 11.15 18.32 -0.67
N ALA A 326 10.81 19.14 -1.66
CA ALA A 326 9.68 20.07 -1.55
C ALA A 326 8.35 19.33 -1.39
N ALA A 327 8.13 18.26 -2.14
CA ALA A 327 6.95 17.40 -1.98
C ALA A 327 6.93 16.72 -0.60
N ALA A 328 8.08 16.31 -0.08
CA ALA A 328 8.20 15.78 1.28
C ALA A 328 7.86 16.83 2.35
N VAL A 329 8.32 18.07 2.23
CA VAL A 329 8.02 19.13 3.19
C VAL A 329 6.56 19.60 3.10
N PHE A 330 6.07 19.81 1.89
CA PHE A 330 4.77 20.41 1.62
C PHE A 330 3.70 19.38 1.22
N GLU A 331 3.88 18.10 1.61
CA GLU A 331 2.88 17.07 1.38
C GLU A 331 1.51 17.53 1.90
N GLY A 332 0.49 17.46 1.07
CA GLY A 332 -0.83 17.98 1.40
C GLY A 332 -1.16 19.38 0.91
N HIS A 333 -0.25 20.03 0.21
CA HIS A 333 -0.51 21.32 -0.45
C HIS A 333 -0.74 21.13 -1.95
N ASP A 334 -1.28 22.19 -2.56
CA ASP A 334 -1.46 22.26 -4.01
C ASP A 334 -0.14 22.05 -4.75
N TYR A 335 -0.19 21.31 -5.86
CA TYR A 335 0.98 21.04 -6.69
C TYR A 335 1.71 22.31 -7.14
N GLY A 336 1.00 23.40 -7.42
CA GLY A 336 1.61 24.68 -7.78
C GLY A 336 2.52 25.23 -6.68
N ILE A 337 2.10 25.12 -5.41
CA ILE A 337 2.92 25.51 -4.26
C ILE A 337 4.15 24.60 -4.15
N VAL A 338 3.96 23.28 -4.28
CA VAL A 338 5.08 22.32 -4.23
C VAL A 338 6.11 22.62 -5.31
N ALA A 339 5.66 22.88 -6.55
CA ALA A 339 6.53 23.19 -7.68
C ALA A 339 7.26 24.54 -7.52
N GLU A 340 6.57 25.58 -7.03
CA GLU A 340 7.20 26.87 -6.72
C GLU A 340 8.30 26.72 -5.65
N ARG A 341 8.00 25.98 -4.57
CA ARG A 341 8.96 25.76 -3.49
C ARG A 341 10.13 24.89 -3.93
N ALA A 342 9.90 23.90 -4.81
CA ALA A 342 10.95 23.11 -5.44
C ALA A 342 11.89 23.98 -6.29
N ALA A 343 11.35 24.91 -7.08
CA ALA A 343 12.16 25.83 -7.88
C ALA A 343 13.04 26.73 -7.00
N ALA A 344 12.49 27.24 -5.89
CA ALA A 344 13.25 28.02 -4.91
C ALA A 344 14.37 27.18 -4.25
N LEU A 345 14.08 25.94 -3.87
CA LEU A 345 15.07 25.03 -3.28
C LEU A 345 16.18 24.68 -4.27
N ARG A 346 15.82 24.41 -5.53
CA ARG A 346 16.79 24.11 -6.59
C ARG A 346 17.85 25.21 -6.72
N ALA A 347 17.44 26.48 -6.66
CA ALA A 347 18.38 27.60 -6.75
C ALA A 347 19.44 27.58 -5.64
N MET A 348 19.07 27.19 -4.42
CA MET A 348 20.00 27.06 -3.28
C MET A 348 20.84 25.78 -3.35
N LEU A 349 20.23 24.66 -3.79
CA LEU A 349 20.95 23.39 -3.92
C LEU A 349 21.98 23.40 -5.06
N ALA A 350 21.79 24.23 -6.09
CA ALA A 350 22.73 24.33 -7.22
C ALA A 350 24.14 24.77 -6.81
N GLU A 351 24.28 25.45 -5.66
CA GLU A 351 25.58 25.85 -5.09
C GLU A 351 26.28 24.72 -4.32
N HIS A 352 25.52 23.69 -3.91
CA HIS A 352 25.97 22.66 -2.97
C HIS A 352 26.05 21.26 -3.59
N LEU A 353 25.26 20.99 -4.62
CA LEU A 353 25.29 19.71 -5.34
C LEU A 353 26.24 19.80 -6.54
N PRO A 354 27.04 18.76 -6.81
CA PRO A 354 27.90 18.73 -7.98
C PRO A 354 27.05 18.87 -9.25
N ALA A 355 27.47 19.76 -10.15
CA ALA A 355 26.84 19.88 -11.45
C ALA A 355 26.93 18.54 -12.19
N SER A 356 25.81 17.83 -12.29
CA SER A 356 25.75 16.57 -13.03
C SER A 356 26.12 16.84 -14.49
N ALA A 357 27.20 16.20 -14.97
CA ALA A 357 27.64 16.34 -16.35
C ALA A 357 26.50 15.97 -17.31
N GLY A 358 26.00 16.94 -18.07
CA GLY A 358 24.87 16.76 -19.00
C GLY A 358 23.52 17.30 -18.51
N ALA A 359 23.41 17.80 -17.28
CA ALA A 359 22.25 18.59 -16.87
C ALA A 359 22.33 19.96 -17.56
N SER A 360 21.40 20.23 -18.49
CA SER A 360 21.24 21.56 -19.07
C SER A 360 21.15 22.59 -17.95
N ALA A 361 21.97 23.64 -18.03
CA ALA A 361 21.91 24.80 -17.12
C ALA A 361 20.50 25.42 -17.11
N ASP A 362 19.75 25.22 -18.20
CA ASP A 362 18.46 25.82 -18.46
C ASP A 362 17.30 24.88 -18.10
N GLY A 363 16.89 24.92 -16.83
CA GLY A 363 15.54 24.53 -16.40
C GLY A 363 15.18 23.04 -16.45
N TRP A 364 13.99 22.71 -15.94
CA TRP A 364 13.35 21.44 -16.27
C TRP A 364 12.94 21.51 -17.75
N PRO A 365 13.16 20.48 -18.58
CA PRO A 365 12.38 20.37 -19.80
C PRO A 365 10.89 20.48 -19.43
N PRO A 366 10.06 21.18 -20.22
CA PRO A 366 8.63 21.24 -19.97
C PRO A 366 8.09 19.81 -20.02
N GLN A 367 7.75 19.29 -18.85
CA GLN A 367 7.20 17.95 -18.68
C GLN A 367 5.74 18.08 -18.25
N PRO A 368 4.88 17.16 -18.72
CA PRO A 368 3.53 17.11 -18.23
C PRO A 368 3.54 16.84 -16.72
N ARG A 369 2.56 17.40 -16.03
CA ARG A 369 2.44 17.31 -14.58
C ARG A 369 2.35 15.87 -14.07
N SER A 370 1.67 14.99 -14.80
CA SER A 370 1.62 13.56 -14.49
C SER A 370 3.02 12.95 -14.42
N ALA A 371 3.86 13.16 -15.45
CA ALA A 371 5.22 12.64 -15.47
C ALA A 371 6.07 13.13 -14.28
N ARG A 372 5.86 14.37 -13.81
CA ARG A 372 6.55 14.88 -12.61
C ARG A 372 6.07 14.24 -11.32
N LEU A 373 4.77 13.97 -11.20
CA LEU A 373 4.19 13.26 -10.06
C LEU A 373 4.63 11.79 -10.04
N ASP A 374 4.68 11.16 -11.22
CA ASP A 374 5.16 9.79 -11.39
C ASP A 374 6.64 9.67 -10.97
N LEU A 375 7.48 10.65 -11.37
CA LEU A 375 8.89 10.74 -10.97
C LEU A 375 9.07 10.75 -9.45
N ILE A 376 8.18 11.44 -8.73
CA ILE A 376 8.25 11.49 -7.27
C ILE A 376 7.41 10.40 -6.57
N ASP A 377 6.90 9.40 -7.29
CA ASP A 377 5.98 8.36 -6.78
C ASP A 377 4.83 8.98 -5.94
N ALA A 378 4.23 10.05 -6.48
CA ALA A 378 3.13 10.78 -5.88
C ALA A 378 1.92 10.86 -6.81
N THR A 379 0.76 11.17 -6.22
CA THR A 379 -0.48 11.45 -6.95
C THR A 379 -1.03 12.80 -6.53
N ALA A 380 -1.81 13.40 -7.42
CA ALA A 380 -2.59 14.59 -7.13
C ALA A 380 -4.02 14.20 -6.81
N VAL A 381 -4.46 14.50 -5.59
CA VAL A 381 -5.83 14.25 -5.14
C VAL A 381 -6.59 15.56 -5.16
N ALA A 382 -7.69 15.61 -5.91
CA ALA A 382 -8.57 16.77 -5.92
C ALA A 382 -9.15 16.99 -4.52
N ALA A 383 -9.00 18.21 -4.00
CA ALA A 383 -9.55 18.62 -2.72
C ALA A 383 -10.23 19.99 -2.87
N ASP A 384 -11.42 20.13 -2.29
CA ASP A 384 -12.09 21.42 -2.24
C ASP A 384 -11.53 22.26 -1.08
N ALA A 385 -11.12 23.48 -1.39
CA ALA A 385 -10.71 24.47 -0.40
C ALA A 385 -11.61 25.70 -0.53
N THR A 386 -11.92 26.33 0.61
CA THR A 386 -12.62 27.63 0.62
C THR A 386 -11.65 28.70 1.10
N ARG A 387 -11.46 29.74 0.28
CA ARG A 387 -10.61 30.88 0.61
C ARG A 387 -11.36 32.17 0.27
N ASP A 388 -11.45 33.06 1.25
CA ASP A 388 -12.15 34.36 1.11
C ASP A 388 -13.60 34.19 0.59
N GLY A 389 -14.28 33.12 1.00
CA GLY A 389 -15.65 32.80 0.60
C GLY A 389 -15.80 32.12 -0.77
N ALA A 390 -14.73 32.05 -1.58
CA ALA A 390 -14.73 31.34 -2.85
C ALA A 390 -14.24 29.89 -2.69
N ARG A 391 -14.90 28.95 -3.40
CA ARG A 391 -14.50 27.54 -3.46
C ARG A 391 -13.52 27.34 -4.60
N TYR A 392 -12.40 26.69 -4.31
CA TYR A 392 -11.36 26.34 -5.25
C TYR A 392 -11.14 24.83 -5.21
N ARG A 393 -10.93 24.23 -6.37
CA ARG A 393 -10.45 22.86 -6.47
C ARG A 393 -8.93 22.91 -6.49
N LEU A 394 -8.32 22.39 -5.43
CA LEU A 394 -6.88 22.23 -5.31
C LEU A 394 -6.49 20.82 -5.70
N ASP A 395 -5.30 20.69 -6.25
CA ASP A 395 -4.74 19.38 -6.49
C ASP A 395 -3.63 19.08 -5.51
N VAL A 396 -4.01 18.40 -4.45
CA VAL A 396 -3.16 18.15 -3.30
C VAL A 396 -2.19 17.02 -3.60
N VAL A 397 -0.89 17.28 -3.45
CA VAL A 397 0.17 16.27 -3.65
C VAL A 397 0.20 15.32 -2.45
N ARG A 398 0.17 14.02 -2.73
CA ARG A 398 0.30 12.92 -1.76
C ARG A 398 1.26 11.87 -2.29
N PHE A 399 2.21 11.41 -1.47
CA PHE A 399 3.01 10.27 -1.88
C PHE A 399 2.15 9.02 -1.95
N ASN A 400 2.41 8.16 -2.94
CA ASN A 400 1.80 6.84 -3.04
C ASN A 400 2.29 5.92 -1.91
N ARG A 401 3.39 6.30 -1.24
CA ARG A 401 3.93 5.68 -0.03
C ARG A 401 3.68 6.61 1.17
N PRO A 402 2.78 6.27 2.08
CA PRO A 402 2.58 7.00 3.33
C PRO A 402 3.81 6.92 4.24
N ARG A 403 3.98 7.96 5.06
CA ARG A 403 5.21 8.28 5.80
C ARG A 403 6.45 8.55 4.93
N TRP A 404 6.40 8.35 3.62
CA TRP A 404 7.55 8.61 2.73
C TRP A 404 8.05 10.04 2.82
N ALA A 405 7.13 11.02 2.94
CA ALA A 405 7.50 12.40 3.23
C ALA A 405 8.35 12.54 4.51
N ALA A 406 8.03 11.81 5.57
CA ALA A 406 8.83 11.80 6.80
C ALA A 406 10.17 11.11 6.58
N SER A 407 10.18 9.91 5.99
CA SER A 407 11.41 9.15 5.71
C SER A 407 12.37 9.92 4.80
N VAL A 408 11.86 10.67 3.81
CA VAL A 408 12.65 11.54 2.94
C VAL A 408 13.26 12.69 3.73
N ARG A 409 12.49 13.39 4.56
CA ARG A 409 13.02 14.47 5.40
C ARG A 409 14.09 13.96 6.36
N GLU A 410 13.80 12.89 7.10
CA GLU A 410 14.76 12.29 8.04
C GLU A 410 16.04 11.84 7.31
N HIS A 411 15.89 11.11 6.19
CA HIS A 411 17.04 10.67 5.41
C HIS A 411 17.90 11.83 4.91
N VAL A 412 17.27 12.86 4.32
CA VAL A 412 18.01 14.01 3.78
C VAL A 412 18.75 14.73 4.90
N TRP A 413 18.12 14.89 6.06
CA TRP A 413 18.71 15.54 7.22
C TRP A 413 19.86 14.74 7.85
N ASP A 414 19.69 13.43 8.00
CA ASP A 414 20.64 12.56 8.68
C ASP A 414 21.85 12.24 7.79
N VAL A 415 21.63 12.03 6.49
CA VAL A 415 22.67 11.56 5.55
C VAL A 415 23.40 12.69 4.83
N TYR A 416 22.79 13.88 4.67
CA TYR A 416 23.42 15.01 3.95
C TYR A 416 23.58 16.24 4.86
N PRO A 417 24.59 16.25 5.76
CA PRO A 417 24.86 17.39 6.64
C PRO A 417 25.04 18.71 5.90
N ASP A 418 25.66 18.69 4.71
CA ASP A 418 25.93 19.87 3.89
C ASP A 418 24.66 20.54 3.36
N LEU A 419 23.53 19.83 3.34
CA LEU A 419 22.24 20.37 2.90
C LEU A 419 21.44 21.02 4.04
N ARG A 420 21.87 20.87 5.30
CA ARG A 420 21.09 21.33 6.46
C ARG A 420 20.89 22.85 6.46
N ASP A 421 21.96 23.60 6.26
CA ASP A 421 21.91 25.07 6.26
C ASP A 421 21.08 25.59 5.07
N PRO A 422 21.30 25.15 3.81
CA PRO A 422 20.44 25.52 2.68
C PRO A 422 18.96 25.18 2.88
N LEU A 423 18.65 24.02 3.49
CA LEU A 423 17.27 23.63 3.75
C LEU A 423 16.61 24.54 4.78
N VAL A 424 17.30 24.88 5.85
CA VAL A 424 16.76 25.79 6.88
C VAL A 424 16.58 27.19 6.31
N GLU A 425 17.54 27.70 5.53
CA GLU A 425 17.43 29.00 4.86
C GLU A 425 16.25 29.03 3.89
N TRP A 426 16.09 27.98 3.07
CA TRP A 426 14.98 27.84 2.16
C TRP A 426 13.62 27.85 2.87
N LEU A 427 13.49 27.14 3.99
CA LEU A 427 12.27 27.14 4.79
C LEU A 427 12.01 28.50 5.42
N ALA A 428 13.04 29.18 5.91
CA ALA A 428 12.94 30.53 6.47
C ALA A 428 12.55 31.58 5.42
N ALA A 429 12.98 31.40 4.17
CA ALA A 429 12.59 32.24 3.03
C ALA A 429 11.15 32.00 2.54
N THR A 430 10.43 31.01 3.10
CA THR A 430 9.03 30.74 2.71
C THR A 430 8.13 31.93 3.06
N PRO A 431 7.40 32.51 2.09
CA PRO A 431 6.53 33.65 2.31
C PRO A 431 5.53 33.42 3.44
N ARG A 432 5.29 34.44 4.26
CA ARG A 432 4.31 34.39 5.36
C ARG A 432 2.86 34.24 4.88
N ARG A 433 2.61 34.50 3.58
CA ARG A 433 1.31 34.32 2.94
C ARG A 433 1.48 33.37 1.75
N PRO A 434 0.64 32.32 1.65
CA PRO A 434 -0.45 31.99 2.58
C PRO A 434 0.06 31.37 3.90
N ALA A 435 -0.69 31.58 4.99
CA ALA A 435 -0.21 31.33 6.35
C ALA A 435 -0.11 29.84 6.73
N ASP A 436 -0.86 28.98 6.03
CA ASP A 436 -0.77 27.52 6.09
C ASP A 436 0.58 27.02 5.56
N VAL A 437 1.01 27.50 4.39
CA VAL A 437 2.30 27.15 3.78
C VAL A 437 3.45 27.56 4.70
N HIS A 438 3.43 28.78 5.23
CA HIS A 438 4.44 29.25 6.19
C HIS A 438 4.47 28.39 7.47
N ARG A 439 3.30 28.00 8.01
CA ARG A 439 3.21 27.14 9.20
C ARG A 439 3.83 25.77 8.94
N VAL A 440 3.63 25.20 7.75
CA VAL A 440 4.22 23.92 7.37
C VAL A 440 5.73 24.03 7.22
N ALA A 441 6.23 25.08 6.58
CA ALA A 441 7.66 25.35 6.49
C ALA A 441 8.30 25.51 7.87
N ALA A 442 7.68 26.29 8.76
CA ALA A 442 8.16 26.49 10.12
C ALA A 442 8.15 25.18 10.94
N ARG A 443 7.13 24.34 10.79
CA ARG A 443 7.07 23.00 11.43
C ARG A 443 8.17 22.09 10.90
N ALA A 444 8.39 22.06 9.59
CA ALA A 444 9.45 21.26 8.98
C ALA A 444 10.84 21.71 9.48
N ALA A 445 11.09 23.02 9.55
CA ALA A 445 12.33 23.56 10.10
C ALA A 445 12.50 23.14 11.58
N GLY A 446 11.44 23.21 12.38
CA GLY A 446 11.44 22.73 13.76
C GLY A 446 11.74 21.23 13.87
N ALA A 447 11.14 20.40 13.02
CA ALA A 447 11.36 18.96 13.00
C ALA A 447 12.81 18.60 12.64
N PHE A 448 13.37 19.25 11.63
CA PHE A 448 14.78 19.12 11.27
C PHE A 448 15.70 19.47 12.45
N MET A 449 15.47 20.61 13.10
CA MET A 449 16.28 21.04 14.25
C MET A 449 16.14 20.13 15.48
N ALA A 450 14.92 19.63 15.76
CA ALA A 450 14.66 18.76 16.90
C ALA A 450 15.26 17.35 16.72
N GLY A 451 15.26 16.81 15.50
CA GLY A 451 15.86 15.51 15.19
C GLY A 451 17.40 15.53 15.22
N GLY A 452 18.03 16.69 15.06
CA GLY A 452 19.48 16.82 14.92
C GLY A 452 20.31 16.90 16.21
N GLY A 453 19.74 16.75 17.41
CA GLY A 453 20.49 16.80 18.67
C GLY A 453 21.23 18.13 18.96
N GLY A 454 20.90 19.21 18.24
CA GLY A 454 21.69 20.45 18.18
C GLY A 454 20.84 21.72 18.30
N ILE A 455 20.06 21.87 19.36
CA ILE A 455 19.15 23.03 19.58
C ILE A 455 19.90 24.36 19.85
N GLY A 456 21.23 24.36 20.00
CA GLY A 456 21.96 25.50 20.56
C GLY A 456 22.23 26.73 19.67
N ARG A 457 21.99 26.69 18.35
CA ARG A 457 22.57 27.71 17.44
C ARG A 457 21.59 28.70 16.80
N TRP A 458 20.30 28.38 16.67
CA TRP A 458 19.35 29.23 15.91
C TRP A 458 18.67 30.34 16.72
N ALA A 459 18.51 30.19 18.04
CA ALA A 459 17.92 31.24 18.89
C ALA A 459 18.76 32.54 18.96
N ARG A 460 19.94 32.57 18.33
CA ARG A 460 20.83 33.75 18.28
C ARG A 460 20.90 34.47 16.93
N SER A 461 20.41 33.89 15.83
CA SER A 461 20.54 34.50 14.49
C SER A 461 19.35 35.34 14.03
N THR A 462 18.22 35.31 14.75
CA THR A 462 17.09 36.24 14.51
C THR A 462 17.24 37.57 15.27
N GLY A 463 18.40 37.82 15.89
CA GLY A 463 18.79 39.13 16.41
C GLY A 463 19.04 40.11 15.27
N GLY A 464 17.97 40.71 14.74
CA GLY A 464 18.04 41.83 13.80
C GLY A 464 18.90 42.98 14.34
N PRO A 465 19.42 43.85 13.46
CA PRO A 465 20.30 44.94 13.86
C PRO A 465 19.61 45.82 14.91
N ARG A 466 20.22 45.89 16.10
CA ARG A 466 19.83 46.88 17.11
C ARG A 466 19.88 48.27 16.45
N PRO A 467 18.83 49.08 16.54
CA PRO A 467 18.90 50.45 16.07
C PRO A 467 20.02 51.16 16.83
N VAL A 468 20.97 51.71 16.08
CA VAL A 468 22.00 52.60 16.60
C VAL A 468 21.27 53.83 17.13
N VAL A 469 21.02 53.86 18.44
CA VAL A 469 20.58 55.06 19.14
C VAL A 469 21.74 56.05 19.06
N ARG A 470 21.68 56.97 18.09
CA ARG A 470 22.52 58.17 18.09
C ARG A 470 22.14 59.00 19.32
N GLY A 471 22.99 58.97 20.35
CA GLY A 471 22.91 59.88 21.47
C GLY A 471 23.11 61.32 20.99
N ALA A 472 22.11 62.16 21.19
CA ALA A 472 22.24 63.61 21.09
C ALA A 472 22.95 64.15 22.36
N PRO A 473 23.89 65.09 22.24
CA PRO A 473 24.59 65.65 23.39
C PRO A 473 23.69 66.62 24.17
N TRP A 474 23.48 66.33 25.44
CA TRP A 474 22.92 67.25 26.42
C TRP A 474 23.86 68.45 26.58
N ARG A 475 23.42 69.63 26.14
CA ARG A 475 24.04 70.91 26.52
C ARG A 475 23.48 71.34 27.87
N SER A 476 24.33 71.35 28.90
CA SER A 476 24.10 72.14 30.10
C SER A 476 24.20 73.63 29.78
N ARG A 477 23.16 74.41 30.06
CA ARG A 477 23.29 75.85 30.31
C ARG A 477 22.68 76.19 31.66
N ARG A 478 23.48 76.97 32.40
CA ARG A 478 23.12 77.75 33.57
C ARG A 478 22.12 78.83 33.22
#